data_AF-A0A174DQR0-F1
#
_entry.id   AF-A0A174DQR0-F1
#
_cell.length_a   1.000
_cell.length_b   1.000
_cell.length_c   1.000
_cell.angle_alpha   90.00
_cell.angle_beta   90.00
_cell.angle_gamma   90.00
#
_symmetry.space_group_name_H-M   'P 1'
#
loop_
_entity.id
_entity.type
_entity.pdbx_description
1 polymer ?
#
loop_
_entity_poly.entity_id
_entity_poly.type
_entity_poly.pdbx_seq_one_letter_code
_entity_poly.pdbx_strand_id
1 'polypeptide(L)'
;MQRIKLNVFKSWFDKNLTGKEIDFLLVLSFYQDKRGVTRGVYYKDMMREGKMSAQTFYDCKKSLTEKGVISSVEGQDDYDITLIGNDFTIYGKEDYEEGKVKYLSTTYHLFRDPYFRTLKPKQKLLVMDLLNIQMAGRPNGVNAYRIYRKNFIKKYANIKQNDGTKSKGLLDITVRTLQKYFKLLKYYFSVSLKNGMYFFTLKSKFAKSGVNHTTENHITIQHLVKAACRRNKIKDPDAKEQEKIEKVLENREKEVLNQFVNLSDIIRSMIETINEKIPDPRKWNRRLKATLFIKKFNEAVS
;
A
#
# COMPACT_ATOMS: atom_id res chain seq x y z
N MET A 1 -4.58 -6.18 1.54
CA MET A 1 -4.28 -6.37 0.10
C MET A 1 -3.03 -5.56 -0.30
N GLN A 2 -1.86 -6.21 -0.41
CA GLN A 2 -0.57 -5.50 -0.63
C GLN A 2 -0.22 -5.34 -2.12
N ARG A 3 -1.11 -4.66 -2.85
CA ARG A 3 -1.06 -4.51 -4.32
C ARG A 3 -1.54 -3.14 -4.80
N ILE A 4 -0.93 -2.62 -5.85
CA ILE A 4 -1.37 -1.41 -6.57
C ILE A 4 -1.65 -1.81 -8.01
N LYS A 5 -2.85 -1.54 -8.53
CA LYS A 5 -3.20 -1.84 -9.93
C LYS A 5 -2.19 -1.20 -10.86
N LEU A 6 -1.88 -1.91 -11.93
CA LEU A 6 -0.84 -1.47 -12.84
C LEU A 6 -1.17 -0.12 -13.47
N ASN A 7 -2.40 0.09 -13.91
CA ASN A 7 -2.85 1.37 -14.47
C ASN A 7 -2.74 2.53 -13.45
N VAL A 8 -3.11 2.30 -12.19
CA VAL A 8 -2.95 3.27 -11.10
C VAL A 8 -1.48 3.63 -10.93
N PHE A 9 -0.59 2.64 -10.79
CA PHE A 9 0.86 2.88 -10.69
C PHE A 9 1.41 3.62 -11.91
N LYS A 10 0.97 3.27 -13.13
CA LYS A 10 1.43 3.94 -14.37
C LYS A 10 1.03 5.41 -14.42
N SER A 11 -0.12 5.78 -13.86
CA SER A 11 -0.54 7.19 -13.79
C SER A 11 0.42 8.06 -12.95
N TRP A 12 1.20 7.48 -12.03
CA TRP A 12 2.08 8.23 -11.15
C TRP A 12 3.23 8.94 -11.87
N PHE A 13 3.59 8.46 -13.07
CA PHE A 13 4.61 9.09 -13.91
C PHE A 13 4.21 10.49 -14.36
N ASP A 14 2.90 10.75 -14.48
CA ASP A 14 2.37 12.02 -14.97
C ASP A 14 1.85 12.94 -13.85
N LYS A 15 1.75 12.43 -12.61
CA LYS A 15 1.18 13.18 -11.47
C LYS A 15 2.19 14.00 -10.66
N ASN A 16 3.45 14.07 -11.11
CA ASN A 16 4.53 14.82 -10.44
C ASN A 16 4.59 14.55 -8.92
N LEU A 17 4.62 13.26 -8.55
CA LEU A 17 4.69 12.86 -7.15
C LEU A 17 6.06 13.16 -6.55
N THR A 18 6.08 13.58 -5.29
CA THR A 18 7.30 13.71 -4.49
C THR A 18 7.74 12.33 -3.99
N GLY A 19 9.00 12.24 -3.52
CA GLY A 19 9.52 11.00 -2.94
C GLY A 19 8.75 10.56 -1.70
N LYS A 20 8.28 11.51 -0.89
CA LYS A 20 7.51 11.24 0.34
C LYS A 20 6.08 10.85 0.05
N GLU A 21 5.47 11.39 -0.99
CA GLU A 21 4.16 10.95 -1.48
C GLU A 21 4.20 9.49 -1.95
N ILE A 22 5.25 9.08 -2.67
CA ILE A 22 5.43 7.67 -3.07
C ILE A 22 5.57 6.77 -1.84
N ASP A 23 6.35 7.17 -0.83
CA ASP A 23 6.48 6.40 0.42
C ASP A 23 5.13 6.30 1.15
N PHE A 24 4.37 7.40 1.20
CA PHE A 24 3.03 7.45 1.80
C PHE A 24 2.09 6.43 1.14
N LEU A 25 2.03 6.42 -0.20
CA LEU A 25 1.20 5.49 -0.96
C LEU A 25 1.63 4.03 -0.77
N LEU A 26 2.94 3.77 -0.67
CA LEU A 26 3.46 2.43 -0.34
C LEU A 26 3.01 1.99 1.06
N VAL A 27 3.04 2.89 2.05
CA VAL A 27 2.56 2.57 3.40
C VAL A 27 1.07 2.24 3.40
N LEU A 28 0.23 3.07 2.75
CA LEU A 28 -1.20 2.79 2.63
C LEU A 28 -1.47 1.44 1.96
N SER A 29 -0.68 1.10 0.94
CA SER A 29 -0.85 -0.16 0.22
C SER A 29 -0.68 -1.40 1.09
N PHE A 30 0.01 -1.29 2.24
CA PHE A 30 0.16 -2.41 3.17
C PHE A 30 -1.10 -2.71 3.99
N TYR A 31 -1.95 -1.71 4.21
CA TYR A 31 -3.10 -1.77 5.11
C TYR A 31 -4.46 -1.65 4.41
N GLN A 32 -4.46 -1.42 3.09
CA GLN A 32 -5.69 -1.29 2.32
C GLN A 32 -6.46 -2.62 2.17
N ASP A 33 -7.78 -2.52 2.07
CA ASP A 33 -8.67 -3.60 1.67
C ASP A 33 -8.69 -3.80 0.14
N LYS A 34 -9.56 -4.70 -0.36
CA LYS A 34 -9.68 -4.97 -1.80
C LYS A 34 -10.18 -3.76 -2.60
N ARG A 35 -10.88 -2.80 -1.99
CA ARG A 35 -11.38 -1.59 -2.66
C ARG A 35 -10.31 -0.50 -2.78
N GLY A 36 -9.13 -0.73 -2.21
CA GLY A 36 -8.08 0.28 -2.12
C GLY A 36 -8.27 1.25 -0.96
N VAL A 37 -9.10 0.90 0.03
CA VAL A 37 -9.39 1.75 1.20
C VAL A 37 -8.55 1.32 2.38
N THR A 38 -7.76 2.24 2.94
CA THR A 38 -7.12 2.10 4.25
C THR A 38 -7.95 2.85 5.28
N ARG A 39 -8.57 2.12 6.21
CA ARG A 39 -9.41 2.72 7.25
C ARG A 39 -8.64 3.03 8.52
N GLY A 40 -8.90 4.19 9.11
CA GLY A 40 -8.34 4.58 10.40
C GLY A 40 -6.85 4.91 10.35
N VAL A 41 -6.40 5.51 9.26
CA VAL A 41 -5.03 6.01 9.08
C VAL A 41 -4.75 7.09 10.12
N TYR A 42 -3.87 6.76 11.05
CA TYR A 42 -3.44 7.67 12.11
C TYR A 42 -2.05 8.22 11.85
N TYR A 43 -1.89 9.53 12.02
CA TYR A 43 -0.63 10.19 11.69
C TYR A 43 0.57 9.57 12.46
N LYS A 44 0.43 9.21 13.74
CA LYS A 44 1.53 8.58 14.51
C LYS A 44 1.93 7.22 13.95
N ASP A 45 0.96 6.45 13.45
CA ASP A 45 1.26 5.17 12.78
C ASP A 45 2.02 5.43 11.48
N MET A 46 1.58 6.39 10.66
CA MET A 46 2.28 6.77 9.43
C MET A 46 3.69 7.33 9.68
N MET A 47 3.90 8.08 10.77
CA MET A 47 5.22 8.54 11.18
C MET A 47 6.15 7.37 11.49
N ARG A 48 5.66 6.36 12.24
CA ARG A 48 6.44 5.17 12.63
C ARG A 48 6.81 4.30 11.43
N GLU A 49 5.83 4.01 10.55
CA GLU A 49 6.00 3.11 9.41
C GLU A 49 6.68 3.80 8.22
N GLY A 50 6.23 5.01 7.88
CA GLY A 50 6.71 5.81 6.76
C GLY A 50 7.98 6.61 7.05
N LYS A 51 8.45 6.66 8.31
CA LYS A 51 9.60 7.46 8.76
C LYS A 51 9.48 8.91 8.25
N MET A 52 8.33 9.51 8.52
CA MET A 52 7.99 10.88 8.14
C MET A 52 7.57 11.71 9.36
N SER A 53 7.63 13.03 9.25
CA SER A 53 7.13 13.93 10.28
C SER A 53 5.60 14.03 10.23
N ALA A 54 4.99 14.56 11.30
CA ALA A 54 3.55 14.85 11.31
C ALA A 54 3.17 15.85 10.21
N GLN A 55 3.98 16.90 10.01
CA GLN A 55 3.76 17.87 8.94
C GLN A 55 3.77 17.21 7.56
N THR A 56 4.78 16.36 7.30
CA THR A 56 4.88 15.60 6.04
C THR A 56 3.67 14.69 5.82
N PHE A 57 3.08 14.12 6.87
CA PHE A 57 1.85 13.34 6.75
C PHE A 57 0.70 14.20 6.19
N TYR A 58 0.47 15.39 6.76
CA TYR A 58 -0.60 16.29 6.32
C TYR A 58 -0.33 16.87 4.93
N ASP A 59 0.91 17.26 4.64
CA ASP A 59 1.31 17.77 3.33
C ASP A 59 1.09 16.72 2.24
N CYS A 60 1.51 15.48 2.47
CA CYS A 60 1.29 14.37 1.55
C CYS A 60 -0.21 14.11 1.34
N LYS A 61 -1.01 14.05 2.42
CA LYS A 61 -2.46 13.84 2.31
C LYS A 61 -3.12 14.92 1.46
N LYS A 62 -2.82 16.19 1.72
CA LYS A 62 -3.36 17.34 0.99
C LYS A 62 -2.95 17.29 -0.48
N SER A 63 -1.66 17.23 -0.76
CA SER A 63 -1.13 17.24 -2.13
C SER A 63 -1.59 16.04 -2.96
N LEU A 64 -1.66 14.84 -2.38
CA LEU A 64 -2.18 13.65 -3.06
C LEU A 64 -3.67 13.73 -3.38
N THR A 65 -4.45 14.42 -2.52
CA THR A 65 -5.87 14.67 -2.77
C THR A 65 -6.04 15.66 -3.92
N GLU A 66 -5.30 16.78 -3.91
CA GLU A 66 -5.28 17.78 -4.99
C GLU A 66 -4.86 17.18 -6.35
N LYS A 67 -3.92 16.21 -6.33
CA LYS A 67 -3.48 15.47 -7.53
C LYS A 67 -4.46 14.38 -7.99
N GLY A 68 -5.56 14.18 -7.27
CA GLY A 68 -6.55 13.12 -7.54
C GLY A 68 -5.91 11.72 -7.49
N VAL A 69 -4.98 11.48 -6.58
CA VAL A 69 -4.40 10.15 -6.34
C VAL A 69 -5.18 9.43 -5.24
N ILE A 70 -5.58 10.18 -4.21
CA ILE A 70 -6.34 9.66 -3.09
C ILE A 70 -7.60 10.49 -2.87
N SER A 71 -8.59 9.90 -2.22
CA SER A 71 -9.61 10.64 -1.46
C SER A 71 -9.42 10.36 0.03
N SER A 72 -9.83 11.30 0.87
CA SER A 72 -9.71 11.19 2.33
C SER A 72 -11.03 11.61 2.97
N VAL A 73 -11.54 10.77 3.86
CA VAL A 73 -12.68 11.08 4.73
C VAL A 73 -12.14 11.20 6.15
N GLU A 74 -12.53 12.26 6.86
CA GLU A 74 -12.11 12.49 8.24
C GLU A 74 -12.93 11.61 9.18
N GLY A 75 -12.23 10.90 10.08
CA GLY A 75 -12.80 10.27 11.26
C GLY A 75 -12.66 11.18 12.47
N GLN A 76 -12.76 10.60 13.67
CA GLN A 76 -12.63 11.38 14.92
C GLN A 76 -11.20 11.91 15.13
N ASP A 77 -10.20 11.03 15.02
CA ASP A 77 -8.78 11.35 15.21
C ASP A 77 -7.91 10.70 14.12
N ASP A 78 -8.54 10.22 13.05
CA ASP A 78 -7.92 9.45 11.99
C ASP A 78 -8.60 9.72 10.63
N TYR A 79 -8.13 9.04 9.58
CA TYR A 79 -8.63 9.24 8.23
C TYR A 79 -8.92 7.90 7.56
N ASP A 80 -10.03 7.81 6.85
CA ASP A 80 -10.27 6.75 5.88
C ASP A 80 -9.77 7.24 4.52
N ILE A 81 -8.70 6.63 4.02
CA ILE A 81 -8.02 7.06 2.79
C ILE A 81 -8.22 6.01 1.70
N THR A 82 -8.73 6.45 0.55
CA THR A 82 -8.93 5.59 -0.61
C THR A 82 -7.90 5.91 -1.68
N LEU A 83 -7.18 4.89 -2.16
CA LEU A 83 -6.34 5.01 -3.36
C LEU A 83 -7.24 4.93 -4.60
N ILE A 84 -7.40 6.06 -5.28
CA ILE A 84 -8.35 6.21 -6.39
C ILE A 84 -7.98 5.24 -7.53
N GLY A 85 -8.98 4.47 -7.98
CA GLY A 85 -8.85 3.49 -9.05
C GLY A 85 -8.26 2.13 -8.63
N ASN A 86 -7.91 1.93 -7.36
CA ASN A 86 -7.25 0.71 -6.87
C ASN A 86 -8.20 -0.40 -6.39
N ASP A 87 -9.41 -0.47 -6.95
CA ASP A 87 -10.44 -1.44 -6.52
C ASP A 87 -10.34 -2.80 -7.23
N PHE A 88 -10.00 -3.85 -6.50
CA PHE A 88 -9.87 -5.24 -6.97
C PHE A 88 -11.12 -6.11 -6.75
N THR A 89 -12.23 -5.54 -6.26
CA THR A 89 -13.45 -6.33 -5.94
C THR A 89 -14.07 -7.03 -7.15
N ILE A 90 -13.89 -6.49 -8.36
CA ILE A 90 -14.38 -7.08 -9.60
C ILE A 90 -13.64 -8.38 -10.00
N TYR A 91 -12.47 -8.66 -9.41
CA TYR A 91 -11.64 -9.79 -9.82
C TYR A 91 -11.91 -11.02 -8.95
N GLY A 92 -12.28 -12.11 -9.61
CA GLY A 92 -12.39 -13.44 -9.03
C GLY A 92 -11.05 -14.15 -8.96
N LYS A 93 -11.03 -15.34 -8.35
CA LYS A 93 -9.83 -16.20 -8.27
C LYS A 93 -9.29 -16.56 -9.66
N GLU A 94 -10.19 -16.90 -10.58
CA GLU A 94 -9.88 -17.26 -11.96
C GLU A 94 -9.12 -16.14 -12.70
N ASP A 95 -9.51 -14.87 -12.51
CA ASP A 95 -8.81 -13.74 -13.13
C ASP A 95 -7.33 -13.66 -12.71
N TYR A 96 -7.01 -14.05 -11.47
CA TYR A 96 -5.63 -14.10 -10.99
C TYR A 96 -4.86 -15.28 -11.58
N GLU A 97 -5.50 -16.45 -11.66
CA GLU A 97 -4.90 -17.67 -12.20
C GLU A 97 -4.62 -17.55 -13.71
N GLU A 98 -5.51 -16.89 -14.44
CA GLU A 98 -5.38 -16.57 -15.87
C GLU A 98 -4.46 -15.36 -16.15
N GLY A 99 -3.96 -14.69 -15.10
CA GLY A 99 -3.06 -13.54 -15.24
C GLY A 99 -3.73 -12.28 -15.81
N LYS A 100 -5.07 -12.21 -15.80
CA LYS A 100 -5.85 -11.03 -16.21
C LYS A 100 -5.63 -9.84 -15.28
N VAL A 101 -5.37 -10.09 -13.99
CA VAL A 101 -5.14 -9.03 -13.00
C VAL A 101 -3.71 -8.50 -13.06
N LYS A 102 -3.54 -7.29 -13.57
CA LYS A 102 -2.23 -6.62 -13.65
C LYS A 102 -2.00 -5.68 -12.48
N TYR A 103 -0.98 -5.94 -11.68
CA TYR A 103 -0.65 -5.14 -10.49
C TYR A 103 0.84 -5.12 -10.17
N LEU A 104 1.27 -4.06 -9.47
CA LEU A 104 2.52 -3.99 -8.75
C LEU A 104 2.29 -4.54 -7.33
N SER A 105 3.01 -5.59 -6.96
CA SER A 105 3.00 -6.11 -5.59
C SER A 105 3.93 -5.28 -4.70
N THR A 106 3.43 -4.84 -3.54
CA THR A 106 4.21 -4.02 -2.59
C THR A 106 4.85 -4.84 -1.46
N THR A 107 4.73 -6.17 -1.50
CA THR A 107 5.26 -7.10 -0.48
C THR A 107 6.79 -7.26 -0.50
N TYR A 108 7.47 -6.71 -1.51
CA TYR A 108 8.92 -6.86 -1.69
C TYR A 108 9.72 -6.12 -0.62
N HIS A 109 10.83 -6.74 -0.19
CA HIS A 109 11.75 -6.14 0.78
C HIS A 109 12.34 -4.81 0.31
N LEU A 110 12.48 -4.58 -1.00
CA LEU A 110 13.00 -3.29 -1.49
C LEU A 110 12.19 -2.08 -1.01
N PHE A 111 10.88 -2.22 -0.76
CA PHE A 111 10.06 -1.09 -0.31
C PHE A 111 10.24 -0.78 1.18
N ARG A 112 10.84 -1.69 1.94
CA ARG A 112 11.16 -1.51 3.36
C ARG A 112 12.59 -1.03 3.58
N ASP A 113 13.44 -1.18 2.56
CA ASP A 113 14.84 -0.78 2.59
C ASP A 113 15.01 0.72 2.91
N PRO A 114 15.82 1.09 3.92
CA PRO A 114 16.07 2.49 4.26
C PRO A 114 16.61 3.31 3.10
N TYR A 115 17.46 2.71 2.26
CA TYR A 115 18.02 3.41 1.10
C TYR A 115 16.94 3.77 0.06
N PHE A 116 15.89 2.97 -0.09
CA PHE A 116 14.78 3.27 -1.00
C PHE A 116 14.10 4.61 -0.64
N ARG A 117 13.95 4.89 0.65
CA ARG A 117 13.33 6.14 1.12
C ARG A 117 14.15 7.38 0.74
N THR A 118 15.47 7.24 0.60
CA THR A 118 16.39 8.34 0.23
C THR A 118 16.36 8.69 -1.25
N LEU A 119 15.73 7.84 -2.08
CA LEU A 119 15.72 8.05 -3.53
C LEU A 119 14.85 9.24 -3.92
N LYS A 120 15.27 9.93 -4.98
CA LYS A 120 14.45 10.97 -5.63
C LYS A 120 13.20 10.35 -6.26
N PRO A 121 12.09 11.09 -6.43
CA PRO A 121 10.84 10.50 -6.90
C PRO A 121 10.97 9.73 -8.23
N LYS A 122 11.66 10.32 -9.21
CA LYS A 122 11.91 9.68 -10.53
C LYS A 122 12.79 8.42 -10.42
N GLN A 123 13.66 8.35 -9.42
CA GLN A 123 14.45 7.15 -9.14
C GLN A 123 13.59 6.03 -8.55
N LYS A 124 12.67 6.36 -7.63
CA LYS A 124 11.70 5.40 -7.07
C LYS A 124 10.81 4.83 -8.17
N LEU A 125 10.23 5.69 -9.00
CA LEU A 125 9.38 5.28 -10.13
C LEU A 125 10.12 4.36 -11.10
N LEU A 126 11.39 4.64 -11.41
CA LEU A 126 12.21 3.75 -12.25
C LEU A 126 12.41 2.37 -11.61
N VAL A 127 12.81 2.32 -10.33
CA VAL A 127 12.99 1.04 -9.61
C VAL A 127 11.69 0.24 -9.57
N MET A 128 10.57 0.91 -9.26
CA MET A 128 9.24 0.30 -9.23
C MET A 128 8.82 -0.26 -10.59
N ASP A 129 9.09 0.46 -11.68
CA ASP A 129 8.73 0.02 -13.02
C ASP A 129 9.55 -1.17 -13.50
N LEU A 130 10.86 -1.15 -13.23
CA LEU A 130 11.74 -2.27 -13.55
C LEU A 130 11.36 -3.53 -12.76
N LEU A 131 11.05 -3.38 -11.48
CA LEU A 131 10.50 -4.46 -10.67
C LEU A 131 9.20 -4.98 -11.27
N ASN A 132 8.25 -4.09 -11.57
CA ASN A 132 6.97 -4.49 -12.16
C ASN A 132 7.16 -5.29 -13.44
N ILE A 133 8.00 -4.83 -14.37
CA ILE A 133 8.19 -5.51 -15.65
C ILE A 133 8.90 -6.84 -15.50
N GLN A 134 9.93 -6.91 -14.65
CA GLN A 134 10.59 -8.18 -14.36
C GLN A 134 9.60 -9.20 -13.79
N MET A 135 8.63 -8.74 -13.00
CA MET A 135 7.64 -9.60 -12.34
C MET A 135 6.37 -9.85 -13.14
N ALA A 136 6.06 -9.04 -14.17
CA ALA A 136 4.86 -9.11 -15.01
C ALA A 136 4.75 -10.38 -15.88
N GLY A 137 5.61 -11.38 -15.66
CA GLY A 137 5.58 -12.69 -16.32
C GLY A 137 5.42 -13.90 -15.39
N ARG A 138 5.12 -13.77 -14.08
CA ARG A 138 4.94 -14.94 -13.15
C ARG A 138 3.47 -15.38 -13.01
N PRO A 139 3.23 -16.70 -13.02
CA PRO A 139 3.61 -17.58 -11.90
C PRO A 139 5.11 -18.00 -11.85
N ASN A 140 5.81 -18.11 -13.00
CA ASN A 140 7.23 -18.52 -13.11
C ASN A 140 8.20 -17.68 -13.98
N GLY A 141 7.81 -16.59 -14.65
CA GLY A 141 8.50 -15.29 -14.77
C GLY A 141 9.93 -15.16 -15.20
N VAL A 142 10.13 -14.05 -15.87
CA VAL A 142 11.35 -13.73 -16.57
C VAL A 142 12.52 -13.65 -15.59
N ASN A 143 13.52 -14.53 -15.75
CA ASN A 143 14.76 -14.51 -14.98
C ASN A 143 15.43 -13.11 -15.00
N ALA A 144 15.17 -12.33 -16.06
CA ALA A 144 15.60 -10.94 -16.18
C ALA A 144 14.63 -10.14 -17.06
N TYR A 145 14.41 -8.87 -16.73
CA TYR A 145 13.86 -7.91 -17.68
C TYR A 145 14.93 -7.55 -18.71
N ARG A 146 14.62 -7.74 -20.00
CA ARG A 146 15.53 -7.54 -21.12
C ARG A 146 15.05 -6.38 -21.98
N ILE A 147 15.94 -5.45 -22.32
CA ILE A 147 15.61 -4.32 -23.19
C ILE A 147 16.84 -3.81 -23.93
N TYR A 148 16.72 -3.58 -25.24
CA TYR A 148 17.76 -2.90 -26.00
C TYR A 148 18.07 -1.53 -25.41
N ARG A 149 19.36 -1.17 -25.34
CA ARG A 149 19.81 0.11 -24.79
C ARG A 149 19.08 1.31 -25.39
N LYS A 150 18.87 1.33 -26.71
CA LYS A 150 18.12 2.38 -27.41
C LYS A 150 16.67 2.51 -26.92
N ASN A 151 16.00 1.38 -26.71
CA ASN A 151 14.61 1.33 -26.25
C ASN A 151 14.50 1.73 -24.78
N PHE A 152 15.48 1.36 -23.95
CA PHE A 152 15.53 1.78 -22.55
C PHE A 152 15.65 3.30 -22.42
N ILE A 153 16.56 3.90 -23.22
CA ILE A 153 16.73 5.36 -23.24
C ILE A 153 15.46 6.04 -23.74
N LYS A 154 14.88 5.59 -24.86
CA LYS A 154 13.62 6.13 -25.42
C LYS A 154 12.46 6.04 -24.44
N LYS A 155 12.40 4.97 -23.65
CA LYS A 155 11.32 4.75 -22.69
C LYS A 155 11.40 5.72 -21.51
N TYR A 156 12.58 5.93 -20.92
CA TYR A 156 12.69 6.63 -19.64
C TYR A 156 13.23 8.06 -19.74
N ALA A 157 13.94 8.42 -20.81
CA ALA A 157 14.57 9.73 -20.97
C ALA A 157 14.03 10.48 -22.18
N ASN A 158 14.14 11.81 -22.12
CA ASN A 158 13.81 12.70 -23.22
C ASN A 158 14.86 12.57 -24.32
N ILE A 159 14.40 12.44 -25.55
CA ILE A 159 15.25 12.36 -26.74
C ILE A 159 15.00 13.63 -27.57
N LYS A 160 16.08 14.36 -27.88
CA LYS A 160 16.07 15.40 -28.91
C LYS A 160 16.32 14.74 -30.26
N GLN A 161 15.48 15.02 -31.24
CA GLN A 161 15.67 14.60 -32.63
C GLN A 161 16.46 15.65 -33.41
N ASN A 162 16.94 15.28 -34.60
CA ASN A 162 17.76 16.15 -35.45
C ASN A 162 17.00 17.38 -35.95
N ASP A 163 15.69 17.28 -36.09
CA ASP A 163 14.77 18.37 -36.46
C ASP A 163 14.45 19.33 -35.29
N GLY A 164 15.07 19.15 -34.13
CA GLY A 164 14.84 19.94 -32.92
C GLY A 164 13.64 19.48 -32.08
N THR A 165 12.82 18.54 -32.55
CA THR A 165 11.68 18.01 -31.79
C THR A 165 12.14 17.17 -30.59
N LYS A 166 11.31 17.12 -29.54
CA LYS A 166 11.60 16.37 -28.31
C LYS A 166 10.54 15.31 -28.05
N SER A 167 10.96 14.05 -28.02
CA SER A 167 10.14 12.97 -27.46
C SER A 167 10.34 12.93 -25.95
N LYS A 168 9.25 13.07 -25.20
CA LYS A 168 9.26 12.95 -23.73
C LYS A 168 9.33 11.48 -23.33
N GLY A 169 10.26 11.13 -22.44
CA GLY A 169 10.32 9.80 -21.82
C GLY A 169 9.51 9.78 -20.52
N LEU A 170 9.20 8.60 -19.99
CA LEU A 170 8.35 8.42 -18.80
C LEU A 170 8.81 9.23 -17.58
N LEU A 171 10.11 9.39 -17.37
CA LEU A 171 10.63 10.12 -16.21
C LEU A 171 10.83 11.61 -16.48
N ASP A 172 10.69 12.06 -17.72
CA ASP A 172 10.96 13.44 -18.12
C ASP A 172 12.35 13.92 -17.64
N ILE A 173 13.40 13.18 -18.02
CA ILE A 173 14.79 13.47 -17.65
C ILE A 173 15.71 13.39 -18.86
N THR A 174 16.89 13.98 -18.75
CA THR A 174 17.92 13.81 -19.80
C THR A 174 18.50 12.39 -19.80
N VAL A 175 19.05 11.99 -20.95
CA VAL A 175 19.81 10.72 -21.07
C VAL A 175 20.97 10.68 -20.07
N ARG A 176 21.66 11.81 -19.85
CA ARG A 176 22.76 11.92 -18.87
C ARG A 176 22.29 11.64 -17.44
N THR A 177 21.12 12.14 -17.05
CA THR A 177 20.53 11.85 -15.74
C THR A 177 20.15 10.36 -15.62
N LEU A 178 19.55 9.78 -16.66
CA LEU A 178 19.22 8.35 -16.67
C LEU A 178 20.48 7.47 -16.55
N GLN A 179 21.58 7.84 -17.19
CA GLN A 179 22.86 7.16 -17.05
C GLN A 179 23.39 7.21 -15.61
N LYS A 180 23.27 8.36 -14.92
CA LYS A 180 23.63 8.47 -13.49
C LYS A 180 22.80 7.54 -12.60
N TYR A 181 21.56 7.21 -12.99
CA TYR A 181 20.73 6.29 -12.22
C TYR A 181 21.22 4.84 -12.28
N PHE A 182 22.12 4.45 -13.20
CA PHE A 182 22.64 3.07 -13.23
C PHE A 182 23.39 2.67 -11.96
N LYS A 183 24.11 3.59 -11.31
CA LYS A 183 24.79 3.29 -10.03
C LYS A 183 23.78 2.89 -8.97
N LEU A 184 22.65 3.60 -8.92
CA LEU A 184 21.52 3.26 -8.07
C LEU A 184 20.88 1.92 -8.49
N LEU A 185 20.62 1.71 -9.77
CA LEU A 185 19.98 0.47 -10.23
C LEU A 185 20.81 -0.77 -9.88
N LYS A 186 22.14 -0.67 -9.94
CA LYS A 186 23.07 -1.72 -9.50
C LYS A 186 22.97 -2.03 -8.00
N TYR A 187 22.38 -1.16 -7.18
CA TYR A 187 22.10 -1.48 -5.78
C TYR A 187 21.03 -2.57 -5.69
N TYR A 188 19.86 -2.35 -6.30
CA TYR A 188 18.69 -3.25 -6.23
C TYR A 188 18.74 -4.42 -7.22
N PHE A 189 19.31 -4.20 -8.40
CA PHE A 189 19.31 -5.15 -9.51
C PHE A 189 20.74 -5.59 -9.83
N SER A 190 20.90 -6.85 -10.21
CA SER A 190 22.00 -7.26 -11.08
C SER A 190 21.73 -6.68 -12.46
N VAL A 191 22.69 -5.89 -12.97
CA VAL A 191 22.58 -5.19 -14.26
C VAL A 191 23.73 -5.63 -15.14
N SER A 192 23.43 -6.27 -16.28
CA SER A 192 24.43 -6.63 -17.30
C SER A 192 24.03 -6.09 -18.68
N LEU A 193 25.03 -5.87 -19.53
CA LEU A 193 24.86 -5.45 -20.92
C LEU A 193 25.44 -6.56 -21.81
N LYS A 194 24.58 -7.25 -22.58
CA LYS A 194 24.99 -8.29 -23.53
C LYS A 194 24.31 -8.03 -24.87
N ASN A 195 25.05 -8.07 -25.97
CA ASN A 195 24.53 -7.87 -27.33
C ASN A 195 23.66 -6.59 -27.46
N GLY A 196 24.09 -5.48 -26.85
CA GLY A 196 23.37 -4.21 -26.88
C GLY A 196 22.09 -4.14 -26.04
N MET A 197 21.78 -5.19 -25.27
CA MET A 197 20.61 -5.26 -24.37
C MET A 197 21.02 -5.19 -22.91
N TYR A 198 20.28 -4.39 -22.13
CA TYR A 198 20.33 -4.45 -20.68
C TYR A 198 19.51 -5.63 -20.16
N PHE A 199 20.04 -6.28 -19.14
CA PHE A 199 19.39 -7.33 -18.37
C PHE A 199 19.30 -6.85 -16.93
N PHE A 200 18.08 -6.76 -16.40
CA PHE A 200 17.81 -6.38 -15.00
C PHE A 200 17.21 -7.56 -14.25
N THR A 201 17.88 -7.99 -13.19
CA THR A 201 17.40 -9.04 -12.28
C THR A 201 17.45 -8.53 -10.85
N LEU A 202 16.30 -8.44 -10.18
CA LEU A 202 16.22 -8.09 -8.76
C LEU A 202 17.12 -9.02 -7.93
N LYS A 203 17.95 -8.44 -7.05
CA LYS A 203 18.77 -9.25 -6.15
C LYS A 203 17.90 -9.93 -5.10
N SER A 204 18.21 -11.18 -4.76
CA SER A 204 17.43 -12.02 -3.85
C SER A 204 17.12 -11.36 -2.50
N LYS A 205 18.06 -10.63 -1.90
CA LYS A 205 17.84 -9.90 -0.63
C LYS A 205 16.72 -8.86 -0.66
N PHE A 206 16.32 -8.43 -1.85
CA PHE A 206 15.23 -7.47 -2.07
C PHE A 206 13.94 -8.11 -2.58
N ALA A 207 13.95 -9.43 -2.82
CA ALA A 207 12.79 -10.19 -3.24
C ALA A 207 11.71 -10.23 -2.14
N LYS A 208 10.63 -10.97 -2.37
CA LYS A 208 9.64 -11.24 -1.32
C LYS A 208 10.27 -12.15 -0.26
N SER A 209 9.91 -11.99 1.01
CA SER A 209 10.19 -13.03 2.00
C SER A 209 9.49 -14.32 1.56
N GLY A 210 10.15 -15.46 1.71
CA GLY A 210 9.41 -16.71 1.88
C GLY A 210 8.61 -16.57 3.17
N VAL A 211 7.28 -16.58 3.05
CA VAL A 211 6.31 -16.77 4.14
C VAL A 211 6.68 -16.06 5.46
N ASN A 212 6.27 -14.80 5.63
CA ASN A 212 6.04 -14.32 6.99
C ASN A 212 4.84 -15.10 7.55
N HIS A 213 4.96 -15.64 8.77
CA HIS A 213 3.89 -16.35 9.47
C HIS A 213 2.61 -15.50 9.66
N THR A 214 2.71 -14.18 9.48
CA THR A 214 1.58 -13.25 9.47
C THR A 214 1.12 -12.97 8.04
N THR A 215 -0.11 -13.39 7.72
CA THR A 215 -0.73 -13.18 6.41
C THR A 215 -1.01 -11.68 6.16
N GLU A 216 -1.14 -11.26 4.90
CA GLU A 216 -1.55 -9.87 4.57
C GLU A 216 -2.86 -9.47 5.26
N ASN A 217 -3.73 -10.47 5.48
CA ASN A 217 -5.05 -10.30 6.07
C ASN A 217 -4.96 -10.05 7.57
N HIS A 218 -4.08 -10.77 8.28
CA HIS A 218 -3.79 -10.52 9.69
C HIS A 218 -3.36 -9.06 9.91
N ILE A 219 -2.41 -8.55 9.11
CA ILE A 219 -1.95 -7.15 9.21
C ILE A 219 -3.10 -6.16 9.01
N THR A 220 -3.98 -6.45 8.04
CA THR A 220 -5.14 -5.59 7.75
C THR A 220 -6.13 -5.61 8.92
N ILE A 221 -6.43 -6.79 9.49
CA ILE A 221 -7.37 -6.95 10.61
C ILE A 221 -6.85 -6.27 11.87
N GLN A 222 -5.58 -6.45 12.22
CA GLN A 222 -4.96 -5.76 13.36
C GLN A 222 -5.08 -4.24 13.22
N HIS A 223 -4.85 -3.71 12.02
CA HIS A 223 -5.02 -2.29 11.74
C HIS A 223 -6.46 -1.82 11.96
N LEU A 224 -7.44 -2.58 11.47
CA LEU A 224 -8.86 -2.25 11.62
C LEU A 224 -9.32 -2.31 13.08
N VAL A 225 -8.91 -3.32 13.85
CA VAL A 225 -9.24 -3.42 15.28
C VAL A 225 -8.64 -2.24 16.04
N LYS A 226 -7.37 -1.90 15.77
CA LYS A 226 -6.71 -0.74 16.37
C LYS A 226 -7.43 0.58 16.05
N ALA A 227 -7.85 0.76 14.80
CA ALA A 227 -8.63 1.92 14.38
C ALA A 227 -9.98 2.00 15.11
N ALA A 228 -10.70 0.88 15.18
CA ALA A 228 -12.00 0.80 15.83
C ALA A 228 -11.90 1.04 17.36
N CYS A 229 -10.86 0.54 18.02
CA CYS A 229 -10.54 0.87 19.42
C CYS A 229 -10.32 2.36 19.62
N ARG A 230 -9.53 3.00 18.74
CA ARG A 230 -9.21 4.43 18.82
C ARG A 230 -10.47 5.30 18.70
N ARG A 231 -11.30 5.04 17.69
CA ARG A 231 -12.59 5.73 17.48
C ARG A 231 -13.56 5.57 18.65
N ASN A 232 -13.40 4.49 19.41
CA ASN A 232 -14.20 4.19 20.59
C ASN A 232 -13.53 4.57 21.92
N LYS A 233 -12.39 5.28 21.87
CA LYS A 233 -11.62 5.76 23.03
C LYS A 233 -11.19 4.64 23.98
N ILE A 234 -10.98 3.43 23.46
CA ILE A 234 -10.35 2.33 24.20
C ILE A 234 -8.84 2.60 24.20
N LYS A 235 -8.29 2.89 25.39
CA LYS A 235 -6.84 2.99 25.61
C LYS A 235 -6.33 1.64 26.06
N ASP A 236 -5.19 1.21 25.51
CA ASP A 236 -4.47 0.00 25.90
C ASP A 236 -5.40 -1.22 26.10
N PRO A 237 -6.03 -1.70 25.00
CA PRO A 237 -6.93 -2.85 25.08
C PRO A 237 -6.22 -4.07 25.69
N ASP A 238 -6.98 -4.87 26.44
CA ASP A 238 -6.47 -6.15 26.95
C ASP A 238 -6.01 -7.03 25.77
N ALA A 239 -4.75 -7.47 25.82
CA ALA A 239 -4.12 -8.19 24.73
C ALA A 239 -4.81 -9.53 24.41
N LYS A 240 -5.33 -10.23 25.42
CA LYS A 240 -6.02 -11.52 25.23
C LYS A 240 -7.37 -11.31 24.57
N GLU A 241 -8.11 -10.28 24.97
CA GLU A 241 -9.39 -9.94 24.36
C GLU A 241 -9.21 -9.44 22.92
N GLN A 242 -8.17 -8.64 22.66
CA GLN A 242 -7.84 -8.20 21.31
C GLN A 242 -7.47 -9.39 20.41
N GLU A 243 -6.59 -10.28 20.85
CA GLU A 243 -6.16 -11.45 20.07
C GLU A 243 -7.34 -12.37 19.73
N LYS A 244 -8.28 -12.58 20.66
CA LYS A 244 -9.50 -13.36 20.40
C LYS A 244 -10.36 -12.71 19.31
N ILE A 245 -10.53 -11.39 19.36
CA ILE A 245 -11.30 -10.65 18.35
C ILE A 245 -10.62 -10.73 16.98
N GLU A 246 -9.31 -10.52 16.92
CA GLU A 246 -8.52 -10.61 15.67
C GLU A 246 -8.65 -12.00 15.02
N LYS A 247 -8.51 -13.07 15.81
CA LYS A 247 -8.69 -14.46 15.32
C LYS A 247 -10.07 -14.74 14.77
N VAL A 248 -11.13 -14.21 15.40
CA VAL A 248 -12.50 -14.37 14.89
C VAL A 248 -12.67 -13.63 13.56
N LEU A 249 -12.17 -12.41 13.46
CA LEU A 249 -12.24 -11.61 12.25
C LEU A 249 -11.44 -12.23 11.10
N GLU A 250 -10.32 -12.89 11.39
CA GLU A 250 -9.52 -13.63 10.40
C GLU A 250 -10.30 -14.80 9.83
N ASN A 251 -10.95 -15.59 10.69
CA ASN A 251 -11.78 -16.71 10.26
C ASN A 251 -13.02 -16.27 9.46
N ARG A 252 -13.46 -15.01 9.64
CA ARG A 252 -14.63 -14.42 8.96
C ARG A 252 -14.27 -13.28 8.01
N GLU A 253 -13.06 -13.31 7.47
CA GLU A 253 -12.52 -12.24 6.62
C GLU A 253 -13.46 -11.81 5.49
N LYS A 254 -14.15 -12.77 4.86
CA LYS A 254 -15.05 -12.48 3.74
C LYS A 254 -16.15 -11.49 4.12
N GLU A 255 -16.64 -11.56 5.34
CA GLU A 255 -17.71 -10.70 5.84
C GLU A 255 -17.13 -9.32 6.23
N VAL A 256 -16.00 -9.33 6.93
CA VAL A 256 -15.32 -8.10 7.38
C VAL A 256 -14.84 -7.25 6.20
N LEU A 257 -14.22 -7.88 5.20
CA LEU A 257 -13.58 -7.17 4.08
C LEU A 257 -14.53 -6.95 2.89
N ASN A 258 -15.55 -7.81 2.70
CA ASN A 258 -16.45 -7.69 1.55
C ASN A 258 -17.87 -7.21 1.89
N GLN A 259 -18.39 -7.36 3.12
CA GLN A 259 -19.80 -7.04 3.45
C GLN A 259 -20.01 -5.68 4.15
N PHE A 260 -19.11 -4.71 3.98
CA PHE A 260 -19.27 -3.35 4.53
C PHE A 260 -19.44 -3.24 6.05
N VAL A 261 -19.10 -4.30 6.79
CA VAL A 261 -19.23 -4.33 8.25
C VAL A 261 -18.30 -3.29 8.88
N ASN A 262 -18.88 -2.28 9.52
CA ASN A 262 -18.11 -1.26 10.21
C ASN A 262 -17.76 -1.72 11.63
N LEU A 263 -16.53 -2.21 11.80
CA LEU A 263 -16.03 -2.67 13.10
C LEU A 263 -16.09 -1.59 14.21
N SER A 264 -16.03 -0.32 13.84
CA SER A 264 -16.17 0.77 14.83
C SER A 264 -17.57 0.80 15.43
N ASP A 265 -18.59 0.48 14.65
CA ASP A 265 -20.00 0.47 15.08
C ASP A 265 -20.28 -0.75 15.98
N ILE A 266 -19.67 -1.89 15.65
CA ILE A 266 -19.78 -3.10 16.47
C ILE A 266 -19.11 -2.88 17.84
N ILE A 267 -17.89 -2.32 17.86
CA ILE A 267 -17.22 -2.01 19.13
C ILE A 267 -18.02 -0.97 19.92
N ARG A 268 -18.61 0.04 19.25
CA ARG A 268 -19.49 1.02 19.91
C ARG A 268 -20.68 0.35 20.57
N SER A 269 -21.42 -0.49 19.84
CA SER A 269 -22.57 -1.23 20.38
C SER A 269 -22.19 -2.14 21.55
N MET A 270 -21.02 -2.78 21.48
CA MET A 270 -20.47 -3.56 22.57
C MET A 270 -20.21 -2.69 23.81
N ILE A 271 -19.59 -1.51 23.65
CA ILE A 271 -19.34 -0.59 24.77
C ILE A 271 -20.65 -0.07 25.36
N GLU A 272 -21.62 0.29 24.54
CA GLU A 272 -22.96 0.72 24.99
C GLU A 272 -23.61 -0.36 25.84
N THR A 273 -23.53 -1.62 25.40
CA THR A 273 -24.07 -2.77 26.15
C THR A 273 -23.32 -3.00 27.48
N ILE A 274 -22.00 -2.80 27.53
CA ILE A 274 -21.22 -2.89 28.79
C ILE A 274 -21.69 -1.84 29.81
N ASN A 275 -22.15 -0.69 29.32
CA ASN A 275 -22.45 0.49 30.12
C ASN A 275 -23.95 0.82 30.17
N GLU A 276 -24.83 -0.15 29.90
CA GLU A 276 -26.28 0.06 29.79
C GLU A 276 -26.89 0.74 31.03
N LYS A 277 -26.30 0.51 32.21
CA LYS A 277 -26.74 1.08 33.51
C LYS A 277 -26.05 2.39 33.88
N ILE A 278 -25.18 2.92 33.03
CA ILE A 278 -24.38 4.13 33.28
C ILE A 278 -24.83 5.21 32.28
N PRO A 279 -25.69 6.16 32.69
CA PRO A 279 -26.22 7.17 31.79
C PRO A 279 -25.17 8.14 31.25
N ASP A 280 -24.11 8.43 32.02
CA ASP A 280 -23.06 9.38 31.66
C ASP A 280 -21.92 8.71 30.84
N PRO A 281 -21.76 9.03 29.54
CA PRO A 281 -20.72 8.44 28.69
C PRO A 281 -19.28 8.74 29.12
N ARG A 282 -19.07 9.75 29.97
CA ARG A 282 -17.74 10.07 30.51
C ARG A 282 -17.28 9.05 31.55
N LYS A 283 -18.22 8.35 32.19
CA LYS A 283 -17.97 7.31 33.20
C LYS A 283 -17.97 5.90 32.62
N TRP A 284 -18.16 5.76 31.31
CA TRP A 284 -18.20 4.45 30.67
C TRP A 284 -16.87 3.71 30.78
N ASN A 285 -16.96 2.43 31.11
CA ASN A 285 -15.88 1.47 31.01
C ASN A 285 -15.65 1.11 29.53
N ARG A 286 -14.54 1.57 28.97
CA ARG A 286 -14.18 1.41 27.55
C ARG A 286 -13.10 0.35 27.42
N ARG A 287 -13.55 -0.90 27.19
CA ARG A 287 -12.66 -2.05 27.03
C ARG A 287 -13.20 -3.01 25.98
N LEU A 288 -12.32 -3.85 25.44
CA LEU A 288 -12.72 -4.98 24.63
C LEU A 288 -13.32 -6.09 25.52
N LYS A 289 -14.35 -6.76 25.00
CA LYS A 289 -14.93 -7.98 25.56
C LYS A 289 -15.31 -8.91 24.42
N ALA A 290 -14.42 -9.83 24.07
CA ALA A 290 -14.50 -10.70 22.90
C ALA A 290 -15.83 -11.45 22.80
N THR A 291 -16.34 -12.01 23.91
CA THR A 291 -17.63 -12.73 23.89
C THR A 291 -18.79 -11.85 23.46
N LEU A 292 -18.82 -10.60 23.92
CA LEU A 292 -19.86 -9.64 23.55
C LEU A 292 -19.63 -9.08 22.15
N PHE A 293 -18.37 -8.84 21.77
CA PHE A 293 -18.02 -8.47 20.40
C PHE A 293 -18.50 -9.51 19.41
N ILE A 294 -18.25 -10.81 19.65
CA ILE A 294 -18.68 -11.90 18.77
C ILE A 294 -20.21 -11.91 18.62
N LYS A 295 -20.94 -11.73 19.72
CA LYS A 295 -22.41 -11.62 19.68
C LYS A 295 -22.86 -10.46 18.79
N LYS A 296 -22.32 -9.26 19.02
CA LYS A 296 -22.65 -8.05 18.22
C LYS A 296 -22.22 -8.17 16.76
N PHE A 297 -21.10 -8.84 16.51
CA PHE A 297 -20.63 -9.10 15.16
C PHE A 297 -21.59 -10.03 14.42
N ASN A 298 -22.04 -11.12 15.06
CA ASN A 298 -23.03 -12.03 14.48
C ASN A 298 -24.35 -11.31 14.16
N GLU A 299 -24.83 -10.44 15.06
CA GLU A 299 -26.02 -9.61 14.83
C GLU A 299 -25.88 -8.70 13.60
N ALA A 300 -24.67 -8.20 13.32
CA ALA A 300 -24.41 -7.27 12.22
C ALA A 300 -24.22 -7.93 10.84
N VAL A 301 -23.98 -9.25 10.81
CA VAL A 301 -23.71 -10.02 9.58
C VAL A 301 -24.80 -11.04 9.24
N SER A 302 -25.82 -11.16 10.10
CA SER A 302 -27.02 -11.96 9.85
C SER A 302 -28.04 -11.15 9.06
#